data_AF-A0A966MST3-F1
#
_entry.id   AF-A0A966MST3-F1
#
_cell.length_a   1.000
_cell.length_b   1.000
_cell.length_c   1.000
_cell.angle_alpha   90.00
_cell.angle_beta   90.00
_cell.angle_gamma   90.00
#
_symmetry.space_group_name_H-M   'P 1'
#
loop_
_entity.id
_entity.type
_entity.pdbx_description
1 polymer ?
#
loop_
_entity_poly.entity_id
_entity_poly.type
_entity_poly.pdbx_seq_one_letter_code
_entity_poly.pdbx_strand_id
1 'polypeptide(L)' 'EALDAAGVSYARIDGSSIYFTGPDGERLELISDPLGEMYGRAVL' A
#
# COMPACT_ATOMS: atom_id res chain seq x y z
N GLU A 1 -9.76 -5.27 6.33
CA GLU A 1 -10.22 -6.55 6.91
C GLU A 1 -9.10 -7.57 7.09
N ALA A 2 -8.41 -8.01 6.03
CA ALA A 2 -7.33 -9.02 6.19
C ALA A 2 -6.14 -8.54 7.05
N LEU A 3 -5.62 -7.33 6.82
CA LEU A 3 -4.52 -6.78 7.63
C LEU A 3 -4.95 -6.49 9.08
N ASP A 4 -6.17 -5.98 9.28
CA ASP A 4 -6.72 -5.74 10.61
C ASP A 4 -6.87 -7.05 11.40
N ALA A 5 -7.35 -8.12 10.75
CA ALA A 5 -7.47 -9.45 11.35
C ALA A 5 -6.10 -10.06 11.70
N ALA A 6 -5.05 -9.71 10.96
CA ALA A 6 -3.68 -10.13 11.23
C ALA A 6 -2.96 -9.25 12.27
N GLY A 7 -3.60 -8.18 12.78
CA GLY A 7 -2.98 -7.24 13.72
C GLY A 7 -1.85 -6.40 13.09
N VAL A 8 -1.80 -6.31 11.76
CA VAL A 8 -0.78 -5.55 11.04
C VAL A 8 -1.21 -4.09 10.97
N SER A 9 -0.40 -3.20 11.54
CA SER A 9 -0.63 -1.76 11.42
C SER A 9 -0.28 -1.27 10.02
N TYR A 10 -1.11 -0.40 9.46
CA TYR A 10 -0.89 0.22 8.16
C TYR A 10 -1.32 1.68 8.17
N ALA A 11 -0.74 2.47 7.26
CA ALA A 11 -1.11 3.85 7.00
C ALA A 11 -1.79 3.95 5.64
N ARG A 12 -2.95 4.64 5.57
CA ARG A 12 -3.60 4.98 4.29
C ARG A 12 -3.01 6.26 3.71
N ILE A 13 -2.72 6.26 2.42
CA ILE A 13 -2.22 7.41 1.67
C ILE A 13 -3.12 7.65 0.47
N ASP A 14 -3.52 8.91 0.30
CA ASP A 14 -4.26 9.44 -0.86
C ASP A 14 -5.53 8.67 -1.29
N GLY A 15 -6.06 7.84 -0.39
CA GLY A 15 -7.27 7.04 -0.62
C GLY A 15 -7.09 5.80 -1.52
N SER A 16 -6.01 5.70 -2.30
CA SER A 16 -5.75 4.57 -3.21
C SER A 16 -4.56 3.69 -2.82
N SER A 17 -3.81 4.04 -1.76
CA SER A 17 -2.69 3.22 -1.30
C SER A 17 -2.64 3.03 0.21
N ILE A 18 -1.98 1.94 0.62
CA ILE A 18 -1.60 1.67 2.00
C ILE A 18 -0.14 1.28 2.11
N TYR A 19 0.49 1.71 3.20
CA TYR A 19 1.82 1.29 3.60
C TYR A 19 1.79 0.45 4.86
N PHE A 20 2.62 -0.58 4.89
CA PHE A 20 2.87 -1.39 6.09
C PHE A 20 4.26 -2.00 6.05
N THR A 21 4.68 -2.51 7.20
CA THR A 21 5.95 -3.20 7.37
C THR A 21 5.73 -4.70 7.16
N GLY A 22 6.52 -5.30 6.27
CA GLY A 22 6.53 -6.73 6.07
C GLY A 22 7.31 -7.47 7.17
N PRO A 23 7.27 -8.81 7.16
CA PRO A 23 7.85 -9.63 8.22
C PRO A 23 9.37 -9.49 8.34
N ASP A 24 10.06 -9.12 7.26
CA ASP A 24 11.52 -8.96 7.22
C ASP A 24 11.94 -7.49 7.45
N GLY A 25 10.98 -6.62 7.79
CA GLY A 25 11.21 -5.19 8.03
C GLY A 25 11.20 -4.33 6.76
N GLU A 26 10.89 -4.92 5.61
CA GLU A 26 10.72 -4.19 4.36
C GLU A 26 9.48 -3.29 4.39
N ARG A 27 9.54 -2.15 3.70
CA ARG A 27 8.39 -1.26 3.52
C ARG A 27 7.61 -1.70 2.28
N LEU A 28 6.37 -2.15 2.47
CA LEU A 28 5.48 -2.55 1.40
C LEU A 28 4.42 -1.47 1.16
N GLU A 29 4.06 -1.31 -0.12
CA GLU A 29 2.93 -0.52 -0.56
C GLU A 29 1.97 -1.40 -1.34
N LEU A 30 0.69 -1.32 -1.00
CA LEU A 30 -0.38 -1.81 -1.88
C LEU A 30 -1.09 -0.60 -2.45
N ILE A 31 -1.10 -0.51 -3.77
CA ILE A 31 -1.69 0.58 -4.54
C ILE A 31 -2.72 -0.02 -5.50
N SER A 32 -3.88 0.62 -5.62
CA SER A 32 -4.97 0.17 -6.51
C SER A 32 -5.06 0.97 -7.81
N ASP A 33 -4.08 1.82 -8.08
CA ASP A 33 -4.01 2.60 -9.31
C ASP A 33 -3.85 1.68 -10.54
N PRO A 34 -4.25 2.13 -11.74
CA PRO A 34 -4.01 1.41 -12.97
C PRO A 34 -2.52 1.04 -13.15
N LEU A 35 -2.27 -0.05 -13.87
CA LEU A 35 -0.90 -0.44 -14.19
C LEU A 35 -0.21 0.68 -15.00
N GLY A 36 0.98 1.08 -14.55
CA GLY A 36 1.71 2.21 -15.13
C GLY A 36 1.36 3.56 -14.51
N GLU A 37 0.57 3.58 -13.43
CA GLU A 37 0.29 4.78 -12.65
C GLU A 37 0.76 4.65 -11.19
N MET A 38 1.10 5.78 -10.58
CA MET A 38 1.43 5.92 -9.17
C MET A 38 0.90 7.26 -8.64
N TYR A 39 0.00 7.20 -7.66
CA TYR A 39 -0.75 8.35 -7.13
C TYR A 39 -1.49 9.14 -8.21
N GLY A 40 -2.18 8.42 -9.09
CA GLY A 40 -2.95 8.98 -10.21
C GLY A 40 -2.08 9.67 -11.28
N ARG A 41 -0.79 9.38 -11.33
CA ARG A 41 0.13 9.91 -12.35
C ARG A 41 0.81 8.77 -13.10
N ALA A 42 0.90 8.90 -14.42
CA ALA A 42 1.66 7.95 -15.24
C ALA A 42 3.14 7.92 -14.83
N VAL A 43 3.68 6.70 -14.72
CA VAL A 43 5.09 6.42 -14.43
C VAL A 43 5.71 5.60 -15.57
N LEU A 44 7.02 5.75 -15.76
CA LEU A 44 7.81 5.13 -16.84
C LEU A 44 8.72 4.03 -16.31
#